data_AF-A0A927FVQ7-F1
#
_entry.id   AF-A0A927FVQ7-F1
#
_cell.length_a   1.000
_cell.length_b   1.000
_cell.length_c   1.000
_cell.angle_alpha   90.00
_cell.angle_beta   90.00
_cell.angle_gamma   90.00
#
_symmetry.space_group_name_H-M   'P 1'
#
loop_
_entity.id
_entity.type
_entity.pdbx_description
1 polymer ?
#
loop_
_entity_poly.entity_id
_entity_poly.type
_entity_poly.pdbx_seq_one_letter_code
_entity_poly.pdbx_strand_id
1 'polypeptide(L)'
;MNDLSEWLEQQNGGIRTYTEFQRKAYVLARENSADAALLALLGGVAARFAARFEGEPLSVDDAAEAITQFKRILHKAIAVAAGNVTEKMDFANDIATYDLLDARSQ
;
A
#
# COMPACT_ATOMS: atom_id res chain seq x y z
N MET A 1 0.61 8.54 8.53
CA MET A 1 0.38 7.15 8.08
C MET A 1 -0.89 6.56 8.70
N ASN A 2 -1.16 6.80 9.99
CA ASN A 2 -2.41 6.39 10.66
C ASN A 2 -3.68 6.88 9.94
N ASP A 3 -3.75 8.17 9.59
CA ASP A 3 -4.89 8.75 8.86
C ASP A 3 -5.14 8.04 7.51
N LEU A 4 -4.08 7.59 6.86
CA LEU A 4 -4.17 6.85 5.60
C LEU A 4 -4.71 5.42 5.82
N SER A 5 -4.38 4.81 6.97
CA SER A 5 -4.93 3.53 7.41
C SER A 5 -6.40 3.63 7.75
N GLU A 6 -6.78 4.62 8.56
CA GLU A 6 -8.17 4.89 8.90
C GLU A 6 -9.02 5.15 7.65
N TRP A 7 -8.48 5.92 6.71
CA TRP A 7 -9.12 6.13 5.41
C TRP A 7 -9.27 4.82 4.63
N LEU A 8 -8.21 3.99 4.56
CA LEU A 8 -8.22 2.72 3.81
C LEU A 8 -9.20 1.71 4.42
N GLU A 9 -9.37 1.72 5.74
CA GLU A 9 -10.32 0.84 6.42
C GLU A 9 -11.76 1.00 5.95
N GLN A 10 -12.12 2.22 5.53
CA GLN A 10 -13.45 2.57 5.03
C GLN A 10 -13.67 2.24 3.55
N GLN A 11 -12.66 1.67 2.86
CA GLN A 11 -12.72 1.44 1.42
C GLN A 11 -13.09 0.00 1.06
N ASN A 12 -13.83 -0.15 -0.03
CA ASN A 12 -14.31 -1.44 -0.54
C ASN A 12 -13.35 -2.13 -1.54
N GLY A 13 -12.18 -1.55 -1.82
CA GLY A 13 -11.15 -2.22 -2.63
C GLY A 13 -11.30 -2.12 -4.16
N GLY A 14 -12.08 -1.18 -4.68
CA GLY A 14 -12.13 -0.94 -6.13
C GLY A 14 -10.86 -0.24 -6.65
N ILE A 15 -10.59 -0.29 -7.95
CA ILE A 15 -9.38 0.31 -8.56
C ILE A 15 -9.17 1.78 -8.16
N ARG A 16 -10.26 2.56 -8.11
CA ARG A 16 -10.22 3.96 -7.65
C ARG A 16 -9.63 4.12 -6.24
N THR A 17 -9.85 3.16 -5.34
CA THR A 17 -9.26 3.16 -4.00
C THR A 17 -7.73 3.22 -4.07
N TYR A 18 -7.11 2.45 -4.96
CA TYR A 18 -5.65 2.40 -5.07
C TYR A 18 -5.07 3.66 -5.72
N THR A 19 -5.74 4.21 -6.73
CA THR A 19 -5.36 5.52 -7.32
C THR A 19 -5.43 6.65 -6.29
N GLU A 20 -6.50 6.70 -5.49
CA GLU A 20 -6.64 7.70 -4.42
C GLU A 20 -5.64 7.48 -3.29
N PHE A 21 -5.36 6.22 -2.93
CA PHE A 21 -4.32 5.88 -1.97
C PHE A 21 -2.96 6.39 -2.42
N GLN A 22 -2.55 6.10 -3.66
CA GLN A 22 -1.28 6.55 -4.24
C GLN A 22 -1.14 8.06 -4.09
N ARG A 23 -2.16 8.81 -4.51
CA ARG A 23 -2.17 10.27 -4.41
C ARG A 23 -1.99 10.73 -2.96
N LYS A 24 -2.76 10.19 -2.02
CA LYS A 24 -2.68 10.55 -0.59
C LYS A 24 -1.31 10.20 -0.01
N ALA A 25 -0.77 9.02 -0.32
CA ALA A 25 0.53 8.58 0.14
C ALA A 25 1.65 9.50 -0.33
N TYR A 26 1.63 9.94 -1.59
CA TYR A 26 2.64 10.86 -2.13
C TYR A 26 2.52 12.28 -1.58
N VAL A 27 1.31 12.75 -1.30
CA VAL A 27 1.13 14.02 -0.58
C VAL A 27 1.76 13.93 0.82
N LEU A 28 1.41 12.88 1.58
CA LEU A 28 1.96 12.67 2.92
C LEU A 28 3.49 12.48 2.91
N ALA A 29 4.05 11.81 1.90
CA ALA A 29 5.48 11.61 1.76
C ALA A 29 6.24 12.94 1.58
N ARG A 30 5.61 13.92 0.91
CA ARG A 30 6.19 15.26 0.73
C ARG A 30 6.08 16.11 1.99
N GLU A 31 5.07 15.89 2.81
CA GLU A 31 4.80 16.65 4.03
C GLU A 31 5.55 16.10 5.25
N ASN A 32 5.83 14.79 5.29
CA ASN A 32 6.52 14.13 6.38
C ASN A 32 7.77 13.37 5.91
N SER A 33 8.95 13.94 6.17
CA SER A 33 10.24 13.37 5.75
C SER A 33 10.65 12.10 6.49
N ALA A 34 10.11 11.82 7.68
CA ALA A 34 10.53 10.69 8.50
C ALA A 34 10.09 9.33 7.91
N ASP A 35 8.93 9.31 7.25
CA ASP A 35 8.34 8.11 6.67
C ASP A 35 8.19 8.19 5.14
N ALA A 36 8.79 9.21 4.52
CA ALA A 36 8.60 9.52 3.10
C ALA A 36 8.90 8.33 2.19
N ALA A 37 9.97 7.58 2.47
CA ALA A 37 10.34 6.40 1.68
C ALA A 37 9.29 5.29 1.76
N LEU A 38 8.80 4.96 2.96
CA LEU A 38 7.76 3.94 3.15
C LEU A 38 6.44 4.36 2.49
N LEU A 39 6.05 5.63 2.64
CA LEU A 39 4.86 6.17 1.98
C LEU A 39 4.98 6.12 0.45
N ALA A 40 6.16 6.45 -0.10
CA ALA A 40 6.39 6.37 -1.54
C ALA A 40 6.32 4.91 -2.05
N LEU A 41 6.88 3.96 -1.30
CA LEU A 41 6.85 2.55 -1.66
C LEU A 41 5.41 1.98 -1.61
N LEU A 42 4.65 2.27 -0.56
CA LEU A 42 3.25 1.87 -0.45
C LEU A 42 2.39 2.50 -1.56
N GLY A 43 2.64 3.77 -1.89
CA GLY A 43 2.01 4.43 -3.04
C GLY A 43 2.38 3.74 -4.36
N GLY A 44 3.62 3.25 -4.49
CA GLY A 44 4.07 2.45 -5.63
C GLY A 44 3.34 1.12 -5.76
N VAL A 45 3.12 0.39 -4.67
CA VAL A 45 2.31 -0.85 -4.67
C VAL A 45 0.90 -0.57 -5.19
N ALA A 46 0.25 0.47 -4.67
CA ALA A 46 -1.09 0.88 -5.11
C ALA A 46 -1.11 1.29 -6.60
N ALA A 47 -0.08 2.01 -7.06
CA ALA A 47 0.05 2.43 -8.45
C ALA A 47 0.19 1.23 -9.41
N ARG A 48 1.07 0.27 -9.08
CA ARG A 48 1.27 -0.94 -9.87
C ARG A 48 0.01 -1.80 -9.92
N PHE A 49 -0.69 -1.93 -8.80
CA PHE A 49 -1.96 -2.64 -8.76
C PHE A 49 -3.02 -1.96 -9.64
N ALA A 50 -3.21 -0.65 -9.50
CA ALA A 50 -4.17 0.10 -10.30
C ALA A 50 -3.86 0.00 -11.81
N ALA A 51 -2.59 0.12 -12.19
CA ALA A 51 -2.16 0.03 -13.58
C ALA A 51 -2.39 -1.38 -14.18
N ARG A 52 -2.19 -2.45 -13.39
CA ARG A 52 -2.39 -3.84 -13.86
C ARG A 52 -3.84 -4.14 -14.22
N PHE A 53 -4.80 -3.48 -13.58
CA PHE A 53 -6.22 -3.66 -13.82
C PHE A 53 -6.86 -2.45 -14.53
N GLU A 54 -6.05 -1.54 -15.08
CA GLU A 54 -6.55 -0.45 -15.90
C GLU A 54 -7.10 -1.02 -17.21
N GLY A 55 -8.43 -0.98 -17.37
CA GLY A 55 -9.11 -1.48 -18.56
C GLY A 55 -9.64 -2.92 -18.46
N GLU A 56 -9.37 -3.64 -17.37
CA GLU A 56 -9.92 -4.98 -17.11
C GLU A 56 -10.76 -4.98 -15.80
N PRO A 57 -11.95 -5.60 -15.78
CA PRO A 57 -12.73 -5.67 -14.56
C PRO A 57 -12.04 -6.56 -13.52
N LEU A 58 -11.73 -5.98 -12.37
CA LEU A 58 -11.33 -6.71 -11.17
C LEU A 58 -12.52 -7.56 -10.70
N SER A 59 -12.30 -8.87 -10.49
CA SER A 59 -13.35 -9.72 -9.93
C SER A 59 -13.67 -9.31 -8.49
N VAL A 60 -14.88 -9.63 -8.00
CA VAL A 60 -15.28 -9.31 -6.62
C VAL A 60 -14.36 -10.00 -5.61
N ASP A 61 -13.94 -11.23 -5.90
CA ASP A 61 -13.05 -12.01 -5.05
C ASP A 61 -11.65 -11.38 -5.01
N ASP A 62 -11.11 -10.99 -6.17
CA ASP A 62 -9.81 -10.30 -6.26
C ASP A 62 -9.85 -8.94 -5.56
N ALA A 63 -10.95 -8.20 -5.67
CA ALA A 63 -11.12 -6.92 -4.97
C ALA A 63 -11.11 -7.10 -3.45
N ALA A 64 -11.83 -8.10 -2.94
CA ALA A 64 -11.90 -8.43 -1.52
C ALA A 64 -10.55 -8.92 -0.97
N GLU A 65 -9.84 -9.76 -1.71
CA GLU A 65 -8.51 -10.24 -1.31
C GLU A 65 -7.47 -9.10 -1.38
N ALA A 66 -7.45 -8.32 -2.46
CA ALA A 66 -6.47 -7.25 -2.64
C ALA A 66 -6.58 -6.20 -1.53
N ILE A 67 -7.80 -5.77 -1.16
CA ILE A 67 -7.96 -4.78 -0.10
C ILE A 67 -7.54 -5.34 1.26
N THR A 68 -7.78 -6.64 1.49
CA THR A 68 -7.36 -7.33 2.73
C THR A 68 -5.84 -7.40 2.82
N GLN A 69 -5.16 -7.81 1.75
CA GLN A 69 -3.70 -7.80 1.68
C GLN A 69 -3.14 -6.38 1.87
N PHE A 70 -3.79 -5.39 1.25
CA PHE A 70 -3.30 -4.03 1.29
C PHE A 70 -3.40 -3.39 2.68
N LYS A 71 -4.52 -3.62 3.38
CA LYS A 71 -4.68 -3.23 4.79
C LYS A 71 -3.64 -3.91 5.67
N ARG A 72 -3.37 -5.20 5.46
CA ARG A 72 -2.35 -5.95 6.22
C ARG A 72 -0.95 -5.35 6.06
N ILE A 73 -0.52 -5.05 4.83
CA ILE A 73 0.82 -4.46 4.63
C ILE A 73 0.91 -3.05 5.20
N LEU A 74 -0.17 -2.26 5.14
CA LEU A 74 -0.20 -0.91 5.71
C LEU A 74 -0.10 -0.95 7.24
N HIS A 75 -0.80 -1.87 7.90
CA HIS A 75 -0.65 -2.09 9.34
C HIS A 75 0.76 -2.53 9.72
N LYS A 76 1.38 -3.43 8.94
CA LYS A 76 2.79 -3.82 9.13
C LYS A 76 3.72 -2.61 8.97
N ALA A 77 3.47 -1.75 7.97
CA ALA A 77 4.24 -0.54 7.75
C ALA A 77 4.19 0.42 8.94
N ILE A 78 3.00 0.61 9.54
CA ILE A 78 2.82 1.45 10.74
C ILE A 78 3.61 0.88 11.93
N ALA A 79 3.54 -0.44 12.14
CA ALA A 79 4.28 -1.10 13.20
C ALA A 79 5.81 -0.96 13.01
N VAL A 80 6.30 -1.20 11.80
CA VAL A 80 7.72 -1.08 11.44
C VAL A 80 8.20 0.38 11.48
N ALA A 81 7.36 1.35 11.15
CA ALA A 81 7.69 2.77 11.24
C ALA A 81 8.02 3.20 12.69
N ALA A 82 7.49 2.51 13.70
CA ALA A 82 7.85 2.71 15.11
C ALA A 82 9.10 1.93 15.56
N GLY A 83 9.58 1.00 14.72
CA GLY A 83 10.72 0.11 14.98
C GLY A 83 12.09 0.73 14.67
N ASN A 84 13.11 -0.12 14.65
CA ASN A 84 14.49 0.29 14.39
C ASN A 84 14.81 0.40 12.88
N VAL A 85 15.97 0.98 12.55
CA VAL A 85 16.36 1.24 11.14
C VAL A 85 16.48 -0.05 10.32
N THR A 86 16.97 -1.15 10.91
CA THR A 86 17.09 -2.43 10.22
C THR A 86 15.71 -2.97 9.83
N GLU A 87 14.76 -2.98 10.77
CA GLU A 87 13.38 -3.41 10.51
C GLU A 87 12.72 -2.57 9.41
N LYS A 88 12.95 -1.25 9.42
CA LYS A 88 12.46 -0.33 8.39
C LYS A 88 13.05 -0.64 7.02
N MET A 89 14.35 -0.91 6.95
CA MET A 89 15.03 -1.22 5.69
C MET A 89 14.64 -2.58 5.14
N ASP A 90 14.56 -3.61 5.99
CA ASP A 90 14.12 -4.94 5.58
C ASP A 90 12.71 -4.89 5.00
N PHE A 91 11.80 -4.22 5.70
CA PHE A 91 10.43 -4.02 5.21
C PHE A 91 10.38 -3.16 3.94
N ALA A 92 11.23 -2.14 3.80
CA ALA A 92 11.30 -1.34 2.58
C ALA A 92 11.71 -2.19 1.37
N ASN A 93 12.68 -3.10 1.56
CA ASN A 93 13.11 -4.03 0.51
C ASN A 93 11.97 -4.99 0.12
N ASP A 94 11.26 -5.56 1.10
CA ASP A 94 10.11 -6.42 0.86
C ASP A 94 9.04 -5.70 0.02
N ILE A 95 8.68 -4.48 0.42
CA ILE A 95 7.60 -3.70 -0.22
C ILE A 95 7.99 -3.20 -1.61
N ALA A 96 9.29 -2.93 -1.85
CA ALA A 96 9.76 -2.49 -3.16
C ALA A 96 9.40 -3.48 -4.27
N THR A 97 9.37 -4.78 -3.96
CA THR A 97 9.02 -5.86 -4.89
C THR A 97 7.66 -6.50 -4.64
N TYR A 98 6.90 -6.01 -3.65
CA TYR A 98 5.60 -6.58 -3.31
C TYR A 98 4.53 -6.18 -4.32
N ASP A 99 3.80 -7.15 -4.86
CA ASP A 99 2.64 -6.90 -5.70
C ASP A 99 1.41 -7.58 -5.08
N LEU A 100 0.33 -6.82 -4.93
CA LEU A 100 -0.94 -7.37 -4.45
C LEU A 100 -1.41 -8.48 -5.40
N LEU A 101 -1.94 -9.58 -4.85
CA LEU A 101 -2.38 -10.74 -5.63
C LEU A 101 -1.28 -11.43 -6.47
N ASP A 102 0.01 -11.19 -6.23
CA ASP A 102 1.07 -12.05 -6.80
C ASP A 102 1.28 -13.26 -5.88
N ALA A 103 1.21 -14.47 -6.46
CA ALA A 103 1.40 -15.73 -5.76
C ALA A 103 2.83 -15.88 -5.16
N ARG A 104 3.79 -15.05 -5.59
CA ARG A 104 5.17 -15.02 -5.08
C ARG A 104 5.36 -14.11 -3.86
N SER A 105 4.32 -13.42 -3.41
CA SER A 105 4.39 -12.45 -2.31
C SER A 105 3.97 -13.00 -0.94
N GLN A 106 3.90 -14.33 -0.78
CA GLN A 106 3.59 -15.03 0.48
C GLN A 106 4.83 -15.61 1.16
#